data_AF-Q51818-F1
#
_entry.id   AF-Q51818-F1
#
_cell.length_a   1.000
_cell.length_b   1.000
_cell.length_c   1.000
_cell.angle_alpha   90.00
_cell.angle_beta   90.00
_cell.angle_gamma   90.00
#
_symmetry.space_group_name_H-M   'P 1'
#
loop_
_entity.id
_entity.type
_entity.pdbx_description
1 polymer ?
#
loop_
_entity_poly.entity_id
_entity_poly.type
_entity_poly.pdbx_seq_one_letter_code
_entity_poly.pdbx_strand_id
1 'polypeptide(L)'
;MFMNYTPVEEKQNGRMIVIVAKKYEGDIKDFVDWKNQRGLRTEVKVAEDIASPVTANAIQQFVKQEYEKEGNDLTYVLLIGDHKDIPAKITPGIKSDQVYGQIVGNDHYNEVFIGRFSCESKEDLKTQIDRTIHYERNITRKTMARSGSLIASHEGGPSADNGGSDIQHENIIANLLTQYGYTKIIKCYDPGVTPKNIIDAFNGGISLVNYTAGHGSDTAWGTSHFGTTHVKQLTNSNQLPFIFDVACVNGDFLFSMPCFAEALMRAQKDGKPTGTVAIIASTINQSWASPMRGQDEMNEILCEKHPNNIKRTFGGVTMNGMFAMVEKYKKDGEKMLDTWTVFGDPSLLVRTLVPTKMQVTAPAQINLTDASVNVSCDYNGAIATISANGKMFGSAVVENGTATINLTGLTNESTLTLTVVG
;
A
#
# COMPACT_ATOMS: atom_id res chain seq x y z
N MET A 1 5.78 18.63 16.91
CA MET A 1 7.00 17.81 16.87
C MET A 1 7.66 18.12 15.55
N PHE A 2 8.91 18.58 15.53
CA PHE A 2 9.60 18.88 14.27
C PHE A 2 9.96 17.53 13.61
N MET A 3 9.51 17.31 12.37
CA MET A 3 10.03 16.23 11.54
C MET A 3 11.47 16.58 11.19
N ASN A 4 12.41 15.67 11.43
CA ASN A 4 13.82 15.90 11.14
C ASN A 4 14.28 15.19 9.84
N TYR A 5 13.35 14.63 9.06
CA TYR A 5 13.57 14.08 7.74
C TYR A 5 12.77 14.84 6.68
N THR A 6 13.23 14.79 5.42
CA THR A 6 12.50 15.35 4.27
C THR A 6 11.53 14.29 3.76
N PRO A 7 10.21 14.53 3.77
CA PRO A 7 9.24 13.57 3.24
C PRO A 7 9.41 13.34 1.74
N VAL A 8 9.14 12.11 1.28
CA VAL A 8 8.93 11.83 -0.15
C VAL A 8 7.47 12.08 -0.49
N GLU A 9 7.22 12.91 -1.49
CA GLU A 9 5.88 13.41 -1.80
C GLU A 9 5.07 12.50 -2.73
N GLU A 10 3.76 12.46 -2.47
CA GLU A 10 2.77 11.91 -3.39
C GLU A 10 2.48 12.97 -4.46
N LYS A 11 3.34 13.05 -5.47
CA LYS A 11 3.26 14.08 -6.53
C LYS A 11 1.84 14.10 -7.10
N GLN A 12 1.18 15.27 -7.07
CA GLN A 12 -0.19 15.45 -7.57
C GLN A 12 -0.33 15.01 -9.03
N ASN A 13 0.69 15.34 -9.85
CA ASN A 13 0.77 14.93 -11.26
C ASN A 13 1.63 13.67 -11.43
N GLY A 14 1.86 12.90 -10.37
CA GLY A 14 2.65 11.68 -10.40
C GLY A 14 2.05 10.62 -11.32
N ARG A 15 2.91 9.77 -11.88
CA ARG A 15 2.50 8.59 -12.67
C ARG A 15 2.94 7.29 -12.02
N MET A 16 2.29 6.21 -12.43
CA MET A 16 2.60 4.84 -12.05
C MET A 16 3.03 4.03 -13.27
N ILE A 17 4.07 3.21 -13.12
CA ILE A 17 4.40 2.15 -14.07
C ILE A 17 4.07 0.80 -13.45
N VAL A 18 3.32 -0.01 -14.20
CA VAL A 18 3.09 -1.42 -13.90
C VAL A 18 4.10 -2.24 -14.69
N ILE A 19 5.10 -2.81 -14.02
CA ILE A 19 6.05 -3.76 -14.61
C ILE A 19 5.47 -5.16 -14.44
N VAL A 20 5.01 -5.76 -15.54
CA VAL A 20 4.28 -7.02 -15.53
C VAL A 20 5.04 -8.11 -16.28
N ALA A 21 5.10 -9.31 -15.72
CA ALA A 21 5.63 -10.47 -16.45
C ALA A 21 4.72 -10.82 -17.63
N LYS A 22 5.29 -11.19 -18.78
CA LYS A 22 4.56 -11.37 -20.05
C LYS A 22 3.35 -12.29 -19.95
N LYS A 23 3.42 -13.33 -19.12
CA LYS A 23 2.32 -14.28 -18.90
C LYS A 23 1.05 -13.66 -18.30
N TYR A 24 1.15 -12.49 -17.68
CA TYR A 24 0.06 -11.76 -17.02
C TYR A 24 -0.38 -10.48 -17.76
N GLU A 25 0.26 -10.13 -18.88
CA GLU A 25 0.00 -8.89 -19.62
C GLU A 25 -1.49 -8.69 -19.96
N GLY A 26 -2.18 -9.77 -20.34
CA GLY A 26 -3.60 -9.72 -20.70
C GLY A 26 -4.57 -9.61 -19.52
N ASP A 27 -4.12 -9.82 -18.28
CA ASP A 27 -4.99 -9.96 -17.10
C ASP A 27 -5.01 -8.69 -16.22
N ILE A 28 -4.24 -7.65 -16.57
CA ILE A 28 -4.08 -6.42 -15.75
C ILE A 28 -4.90 -5.22 -16.25
N LYS A 29 -5.66 -5.39 -17.33
CA LYS A 29 -6.38 -4.30 -18.00
C LYS A 29 -7.32 -3.54 -17.05
N ASP A 30 -8.13 -4.27 -16.29
CA ASP A 30 -9.11 -3.67 -15.37
C ASP A 30 -8.46 -2.80 -14.28
N PHE A 31 -7.26 -3.20 -13.82
CA PHE A 31 -6.48 -2.43 -12.86
C PHE A 31 -5.99 -1.11 -13.45
N VAL A 32 -5.38 -1.18 -14.63
CA VAL A 32 -4.83 0.01 -15.33
C VAL A 32 -5.96 0.98 -15.70
N ASP A 33 -7.08 0.46 -16.20
CA ASP A 33 -8.26 1.27 -16.52
C ASP A 33 -8.79 1.98 -15.28
N TRP A 34 -8.93 1.28 -14.15
CA TRP A 34 -9.39 1.87 -12.90
C TRP A 34 -8.45 2.98 -12.41
N LYS A 35 -7.12 2.76 -12.45
CA LYS A 35 -6.14 3.74 -11.98
C LYS A 35 -6.16 5.02 -12.82
N ASN A 36 -6.22 4.88 -14.15
CA ASN A 36 -6.40 6.01 -15.05
C ASN A 36 -7.77 6.69 -14.85
N GLN A 37 -8.84 5.91 -14.64
CA GLN A 37 -10.19 6.42 -14.38
C GLN A 37 -10.25 7.28 -13.11
N ARG A 38 -9.51 6.93 -12.05
CA ARG A 38 -9.45 7.71 -10.80
C ARG A 38 -8.39 8.81 -10.77
N GLY A 39 -7.74 9.10 -11.91
CA GLY A 39 -6.81 10.22 -12.04
C GLY A 39 -5.33 9.91 -11.79
N LEU A 40 -4.94 8.65 -11.65
CA LEU A 40 -3.51 8.26 -11.60
C LEU A 40 -3.07 7.75 -12.97
N ARG A 41 -2.24 8.55 -13.66
CA ARG A 41 -1.64 8.15 -14.95
C ARG A 41 -0.88 6.86 -14.78
N THR A 42 -1.34 5.80 -15.45
CA THR A 42 -0.80 4.46 -15.29
C THR A 42 -0.42 3.88 -16.64
N GLU A 43 0.84 3.49 -16.76
CA GLU A 43 1.43 2.89 -17.95
C GLU A 43 1.86 1.45 -17.66
N VAL A 44 1.87 0.61 -18.70
CA VAL A 44 2.27 -0.79 -18.60
C VAL A 44 3.61 -1.00 -19.29
N LYS A 45 4.50 -1.75 -18.65
CA LYS A 45 5.74 -2.25 -19.24
C LYS A 45 5.84 -3.76 -19.02
N VAL A 46 6.00 -4.52 -20.10
CA VAL A 46 6.30 -5.95 -20.01
C VAL A 46 7.76 -6.13 -19.56
N ALA A 47 7.98 -6.95 -18.53
CA ALA A 47 9.30 -7.15 -17.94
C ALA A 47 10.31 -7.72 -18.95
N GLU A 48 9.88 -8.66 -19.77
CA GLU A 48 10.69 -9.31 -20.81
C GLU A 48 11.06 -8.35 -21.97
N ASP A 49 10.32 -7.25 -22.14
CA ASP A 49 10.66 -6.18 -23.10
C ASP A 49 11.70 -5.20 -22.53
N ILE A 50 11.98 -5.26 -21.21
CA ILE A 50 13.11 -4.55 -20.59
C ILE A 50 14.39 -5.37 -20.81
N ALA A 51 14.34 -6.67 -20.49
CA ALA A 51 15.43 -7.60 -20.72
C ALA A 51 14.91 -9.05 -20.72
N SER A 52 15.54 -9.92 -21.53
CA SER A 52 15.27 -11.35 -21.53
C SER A 52 16.59 -12.13 -21.49
N PRO A 53 16.93 -12.82 -20.37
CA PRO A 53 16.13 -12.97 -19.15
C PRO A 53 15.99 -11.67 -18.35
N VAL A 54 14.89 -11.55 -17.59
CA VAL A 54 14.65 -10.42 -16.68
C VAL A 54 15.67 -10.49 -15.53
N THR A 55 16.36 -9.39 -15.25
CA THR A 55 17.35 -9.31 -14.16
C THR A 55 17.08 -8.11 -13.26
N ALA A 56 17.46 -8.21 -11.98
CA ALA A 56 17.28 -7.12 -11.01
C ALA A 56 17.99 -5.83 -11.47
N ASN A 57 19.17 -5.95 -12.09
CA ASN A 57 19.91 -4.80 -12.60
C ASN A 57 19.17 -4.13 -13.78
N ALA A 58 18.54 -4.91 -14.66
CA ALA A 58 17.76 -4.36 -15.77
C ALA A 58 16.51 -3.62 -15.27
N ILE A 59 15.81 -4.15 -14.26
CA ILE A 59 14.67 -3.47 -13.63
C ILE A 59 15.13 -2.17 -12.95
N GLN A 60 16.21 -2.21 -12.17
CA GLN A 60 16.75 -1.02 -11.51
C GLN A 60 17.15 0.06 -12.51
N GLN A 61 17.82 -0.32 -13.60
CA GLN A 61 18.21 0.61 -14.66
C GLN A 61 16.98 1.20 -15.37
N PHE A 62 15.96 0.40 -15.66
CA PHE A 62 14.74 0.87 -16.29
C PHE A 62 13.99 1.88 -15.42
N VAL A 63 13.78 1.58 -14.12
CA VAL A 63 13.10 2.50 -13.20
C VAL A 63 13.86 3.83 -13.09
N LYS A 64 15.19 3.78 -13.01
CA LYS A 64 16.04 4.97 -13.03
C LYS A 64 15.86 5.80 -14.31
N GLN A 65 15.91 5.16 -15.48
CA GLN A 65 15.71 5.85 -16.77
C GLN A 65 14.33 6.50 -16.88
N GLU A 66 13.29 5.82 -16.39
CA GLU A 66 11.93 6.34 -16.38
C GLU A 66 11.76 7.52 -15.42
N TYR A 67 12.45 7.49 -14.27
CA TYR A 67 12.48 8.61 -13.34
C TYR A 67 13.25 9.82 -13.87
N GLU A 68 14.34 9.60 -14.60
CA GLU A 68 15.19 10.65 -15.17
C GLU A 68 14.57 11.37 -16.39
N LYS A 69 13.40 10.94 -16.86
CA LYS A 69 12.63 11.67 -17.89
C LYS A 69 12.24 13.06 -17.39
N GLU A 70 12.03 13.97 -18.35
CA GLU A 70 11.67 15.36 -18.08
C GLU A 70 10.47 15.46 -17.13
N GLY A 71 10.64 16.23 -16.05
CA GLY A 71 9.63 16.44 -15.02
C GLY A 71 9.70 15.48 -13.82
N ASN A 72 10.49 14.40 -13.90
CA ASN A 72 10.68 13.43 -12.81
C ASN A 72 9.35 12.99 -12.17
N ASP A 73 8.33 12.72 -12.99
CA ASP A 73 6.95 12.50 -12.54
C ASP A 73 6.66 11.07 -12.07
N LEU A 74 7.61 10.13 -12.27
CA LEU A 74 7.49 8.76 -11.76
C LEU A 74 7.40 8.80 -10.23
N THR A 75 6.31 8.22 -9.71
CA THR A 75 5.99 8.24 -8.28
C THR A 75 5.73 6.84 -7.74
N TYR A 76 5.13 5.95 -8.54
CA TYR A 76 4.81 4.59 -8.13
C TYR A 76 5.31 3.57 -9.16
N VAL A 77 5.80 2.43 -8.68
CA VAL A 77 6.08 1.25 -9.50
C VAL A 77 5.43 0.04 -8.85
N LEU A 78 4.57 -0.65 -9.61
CA LEU A 78 3.97 -1.91 -9.21
C LEU A 78 4.60 -3.05 -10.01
N LEU A 79 5.20 -4.02 -9.29
CA LEU A 79 5.75 -5.24 -9.86
C LEU A 79 4.68 -6.33 -9.85
N ILE A 80 4.39 -6.95 -11.00
CA ILE A 80 3.39 -8.02 -11.12
C ILE A 80 4.08 -9.31 -11.55
N GLY A 81 4.20 -10.22 -10.58
CA GLY A 81 4.89 -11.50 -10.69
C GLY A 81 5.59 -11.87 -9.38
N ASP A 82 5.84 -13.15 -9.18
CA ASP A 82 6.67 -13.64 -8.07
C ASP A 82 8.17 -13.40 -8.39
N HIS A 83 9.09 -13.73 -7.47
CA HIS A 83 10.54 -13.63 -7.63
C HIS A 83 11.05 -14.29 -8.92
N LYS A 84 10.46 -15.44 -9.30
CA LYS A 84 10.85 -16.16 -10.53
C LYS A 84 10.51 -15.40 -11.81
N ASP A 85 9.52 -14.52 -11.75
CA ASP A 85 9.05 -13.74 -12.90
C ASP A 85 9.74 -12.37 -12.95
N ILE A 86 9.76 -11.66 -11.82
CA ILE A 86 10.45 -10.38 -11.65
C ILE A 86 11.34 -10.51 -10.41
N PRO A 87 12.67 -10.67 -10.59
CA PRO A 87 13.57 -10.93 -9.48
C PRO A 87 13.66 -9.73 -8.55
N ALA A 88 13.85 -10.00 -7.27
CA ALA A 88 14.23 -9.01 -6.27
C ALA A 88 15.73 -8.68 -6.43
N LYS A 89 16.16 -7.53 -5.91
CA LYS A 89 17.59 -7.27 -5.78
C LYS A 89 18.14 -8.05 -4.60
N ILE A 90 19.09 -8.95 -4.87
CA ILE A 90 19.76 -9.77 -3.86
C ILE A 90 21.19 -9.27 -3.72
N THR A 91 21.57 -8.90 -2.50
CA THR A 91 22.96 -8.69 -2.07
C THR A 91 23.19 -9.48 -0.77
N PRO A 92 24.45 -9.69 -0.32
CA PRO A 92 24.70 -10.48 0.89
C PRO A 92 23.89 -10.00 2.10
N GLY A 93 22.90 -10.79 2.51
CA GLY A 93 22.02 -10.48 3.65
C GLY A 93 20.84 -9.54 3.37
N ILE A 94 20.56 -9.20 2.09
CA ILE A 94 19.46 -8.32 1.67
C ILE A 94 18.70 -8.94 0.51
N LYS A 95 17.37 -8.89 0.59
CA LYS A 95 16.42 -9.21 -0.49
C LYS A 95 15.45 -8.03 -0.58
N SER A 96 15.52 -7.24 -1.64
CA SER A 96 14.83 -5.94 -1.69
C SER A 96 14.15 -5.67 -3.03
N ASP A 97 12.91 -5.20 -2.95
CA ASP A 97 12.28 -4.44 -4.03
C ASP A 97 12.37 -2.93 -3.80
N GLN A 98 12.45 -2.47 -2.54
CA GLN A 98 12.49 -1.04 -2.20
C GLN A 98 13.67 -0.31 -2.85
N VAL A 99 14.81 -1.00 -3.01
CA VAL A 99 16.01 -0.47 -3.68
C VAL A 99 15.78 -0.07 -5.14
N TYR A 100 14.71 -0.54 -5.79
CA TYR A 100 14.35 -0.04 -7.13
C TYR A 100 13.87 1.41 -7.12
N GLY A 101 13.38 1.89 -5.98
CA GLY A 101 12.93 3.28 -5.81
C GLY A 101 14.01 4.23 -5.27
N GLN A 102 15.22 3.73 -4.99
CA GLN A 102 16.37 4.52 -4.53
C GLN A 102 17.22 4.92 -5.75
N ILE A 103 17.16 6.19 -6.16
CA ILE A 103 17.65 6.65 -7.46
C ILE A 103 18.66 7.78 -7.31
N VAL A 104 18.38 8.76 -6.45
CA VAL A 104 19.16 9.97 -6.24
C VAL A 104 19.84 9.94 -4.85
N GLY A 105 20.81 10.83 -4.61
CA GLY A 105 21.33 11.08 -3.25
C GLY A 105 22.40 10.12 -2.74
N ASN A 106 22.62 8.95 -3.36
CA ASN A 106 23.45 7.87 -2.81
C ASN A 106 23.06 7.54 -1.36
N ASP A 107 21.77 7.54 -1.08
CA ASP A 107 21.18 7.21 0.22
C ASP A 107 20.06 6.17 0.04
N HIS A 108 19.40 5.81 1.15
CA HIS A 108 18.33 4.81 1.18
C HIS A 108 16.93 5.45 1.19
N TYR A 109 16.82 6.76 0.97
CA TYR A 109 15.54 7.45 0.89
C TYR A 109 14.97 7.25 -0.52
N ASN A 110 13.83 6.56 -0.61
CA ASN A 110 13.18 6.32 -1.89
C ASN A 110 12.65 7.61 -2.53
N GLU A 111 12.91 7.79 -3.82
CA GLU A 111 12.19 8.76 -4.66
C GLU A 111 10.88 8.20 -5.22
N VAL A 112 10.77 6.87 -5.32
CA VAL A 112 9.64 6.16 -5.93
C VAL A 112 9.11 5.10 -4.97
N PHE A 113 7.79 5.03 -4.83
CA PHE A 113 7.11 4.01 -4.02
C PHE A 113 7.02 2.70 -4.79
N ILE A 114 7.56 1.62 -4.22
CA ILE A 114 7.57 0.30 -4.82
C ILE A 114 6.56 -0.60 -4.09
N GLY A 115 5.79 -1.38 -4.85
CA GLY A 115 4.98 -2.47 -4.31
C GLY A 115 4.91 -3.65 -5.28
N ARG A 116 4.48 -4.80 -4.79
CA ARG A 116 4.42 -6.05 -5.56
C ARG A 116 3.08 -6.75 -5.42
N PHE A 117 2.49 -7.14 -6.55
CA PHE A 117 1.50 -8.22 -6.62
C PHE A 117 2.21 -9.54 -6.92
N SER A 118 2.56 -10.26 -5.86
CA SER A 118 3.21 -11.56 -5.99
C SER A 118 2.18 -12.62 -6.37
N CYS A 119 2.39 -13.31 -7.49
CA CYS A 119 1.43 -14.25 -8.06
C CYS A 119 2.12 -15.38 -8.80
N GLU A 120 1.68 -16.61 -8.53
CA GLU A 120 2.13 -17.82 -9.25
C GLU A 120 1.06 -18.36 -10.21
N SER A 121 -0.16 -17.82 -10.13
CA SER A 121 -1.29 -18.12 -11.00
C SER A 121 -2.07 -16.86 -11.42
N LYS A 122 -2.91 -16.99 -12.45
CA LYS A 122 -3.82 -15.91 -12.88
C LYS A 122 -4.88 -15.58 -11.82
N GLU A 123 -5.29 -16.56 -11.02
CA GLU A 123 -6.27 -16.37 -9.94
C GLU A 123 -5.68 -15.53 -8.81
N ASP A 124 -4.40 -15.75 -8.47
CA ASP A 124 -3.66 -14.93 -7.49
C ASP A 124 -3.59 -13.46 -7.91
N LEU A 125 -3.37 -13.20 -9.20
CA LEU A 125 -3.35 -11.84 -9.73
C LEU A 125 -4.75 -11.24 -9.73
N LYS A 126 -5.73 -11.99 -10.25
CA LYS A 126 -7.13 -11.55 -10.29
C LYS A 126 -7.64 -11.16 -8.90
N THR A 127 -7.33 -11.93 -7.86
CA THR A 127 -7.79 -11.58 -6.52
C THR A 127 -7.16 -10.31 -5.95
N GLN A 128 -5.91 -10.01 -6.31
CA GLN A 128 -5.20 -8.81 -5.87
C GLN A 128 -5.72 -7.56 -6.60
N ILE A 129 -6.07 -7.69 -7.87
CA ILE A 129 -6.73 -6.64 -8.65
C ILE A 129 -8.14 -6.39 -8.10
N ASP A 130 -8.96 -7.44 -7.99
CA ASP A 130 -10.37 -7.34 -7.58
C ASP A 130 -10.50 -6.72 -6.18
N ARG A 131 -9.63 -7.10 -5.23
CA ARG A 131 -9.64 -6.51 -3.88
C ARG A 131 -9.28 -5.04 -3.86
N THR A 132 -8.30 -4.64 -4.67
CA THR A 132 -7.82 -3.25 -4.74
C THR A 132 -8.89 -2.34 -5.36
N ILE A 133 -9.47 -2.76 -6.49
CA ILE A 133 -10.56 -2.01 -7.14
C ILE A 133 -11.78 -1.94 -6.21
N HIS A 134 -12.15 -3.04 -5.55
CA HIS A 134 -13.27 -3.03 -4.61
C HIS A 134 -13.03 -2.06 -3.45
N TYR A 135 -11.83 -2.05 -2.88
CA TYR A 135 -11.46 -1.18 -1.76
C TYR A 135 -11.50 0.31 -2.14
N GLU A 136 -10.96 0.68 -3.31
CA GLU A 136 -10.93 2.08 -3.74
C GLU A 136 -12.31 2.56 -4.24
N ARG A 137 -13.05 1.72 -4.98
CA ARG A 137 -14.27 2.11 -5.71
C ARG A 137 -15.59 1.78 -5.01
N ASN A 138 -15.66 0.62 -4.37
CA ASN A 138 -16.94 -0.01 -4.00
C ASN A 138 -17.18 -0.09 -2.47
N ILE A 139 -16.30 0.51 -1.66
CA ILE A 139 -16.51 0.60 -0.22
C ILE A 139 -17.69 1.53 0.09
N THR A 140 -18.59 1.05 0.95
CA THR A 140 -19.74 1.79 1.45
C THR A 140 -19.73 1.78 2.98
N ARG A 141 -20.61 2.58 3.59
CA ARG A 141 -20.79 2.56 5.06
C ARG A 141 -21.09 1.18 5.65
N LYS A 142 -21.64 0.27 4.85
CA LYS A 142 -22.01 -1.09 5.29
C LYS A 142 -20.86 -2.07 5.20
N THR A 143 -19.84 -1.79 4.38
CA THR A 143 -18.74 -2.72 4.10
C THR A 143 -17.44 -2.33 4.80
N MET A 144 -17.33 -1.09 5.29
CA MET A 144 -16.13 -0.66 6.00
C MET A 144 -16.17 -1.05 7.49
N ALA A 145 -15.15 -1.81 7.90
CA ALA A 145 -14.87 -2.10 9.30
C ALA A 145 -14.46 -0.83 10.06
N ARG A 146 -14.86 -0.74 11.33
CA ARG A 146 -14.55 0.41 12.22
C ARG A 146 -13.51 0.08 13.28
N SER A 147 -12.83 -1.04 13.10
CA SER A 147 -12.04 -1.70 14.13
C SER A 147 -10.59 -1.84 13.68
N GLY A 148 -9.67 -1.42 14.54
CA GLY A 148 -8.26 -1.79 14.45
C GLY A 148 -7.99 -3.05 15.28
N SER A 149 -7.03 -3.86 14.86
CA SER A 149 -6.49 -4.97 15.66
C SER A 149 -5.03 -4.68 15.96
N LEU A 150 -4.65 -4.86 17.23
CA LEU A 150 -3.29 -4.68 17.71
C LEU A 150 -2.83 -5.99 18.33
N ILE A 151 -1.68 -6.47 17.89
CA ILE A 151 -1.14 -7.77 18.31
C ILE A 151 0.25 -7.53 18.88
N ALA A 152 0.47 -7.91 20.13
CA ALA A 152 1.72 -7.65 20.84
C ALA A 152 2.26 -8.91 21.52
N SER A 153 3.58 -9.13 21.47
CA SER A 153 4.22 -10.16 22.29
C SER A 153 4.31 -9.71 23.76
N HIS A 154 4.54 -10.66 24.67
CA HIS A 154 4.94 -10.36 26.06
C HIS A 154 6.48 -10.23 26.18
N GLU A 155 7.14 -9.71 25.15
CA GLU A 155 8.58 -9.46 25.13
C GLU A 155 8.89 -7.96 25.02
N GLY A 156 10.16 -7.63 24.83
CA GLY A 156 10.66 -6.25 24.86
C GLY A 156 10.98 -5.76 26.28
N GLY A 157 11.45 -4.52 26.37
CA GLY A 157 11.94 -3.96 27.63
C GLY A 157 12.76 -2.68 27.45
N PRO A 158 13.58 -2.29 28.45
CA PRO A 158 14.30 -1.01 28.45
C PRO A 158 15.26 -0.79 27.26
N SER A 159 15.63 -1.84 26.54
CA SER A 159 16.51 -1.81 25.36
C SER A 159 15.76 -1.67 24.03
N ALA A 160 14.43 -1.73 24.02
CA ALA A 160 13.59 -1.52 22.85
C ALA A 160 13.40 -0.02 22.56
N ASP A 161 12.71 0.35 21.47
CA ASP A 161 12.52 1.75 21.14
C ASP A 161 11.77 2.50 22.27
N ASN A 162 12.27 3.68 22.62
CA ASN A 162 11.78 4.50 23.74
C ASN A 162 11.69 3.77 25.09
N GLY A 163 12.40 2.63 25.24
CA GLY A 163 12.45 1.82 26.47
C GLY A 163 11.16 1.08 26.81
N GLY A 164 10.23 0.93 25.86
CA GLY A 164 8.94 0.27 26.05
C GLY A 164 8.92 -1.20 25.65
N SER A 165 8.17 -2.03 26.38
CA SER A 165 7.77 -3.37 25.91
C SER A 165 6.87 -3.30 24.69
N ASP A 166 6.74 -4.39 23.94
CA ASP A 166 5.88 -4.46 22.75
C ASP A 166 4.41 -4.12 23.09
N ILE A 167 3.93 -4.53 24.28
CA ILE A 167 2.60 -4.19 24.78
C ILE A 167 2.46 -2.68 25.04
N GLN A 168 3.49 -2.03 25.59
CA GLN A 168 3.47 -0.58 25.85
C GLN A 168 3.45 0.20 24.55
N HIS A 169 4.25 -0.24 23.58
CA HIS A 169 4.29 0.29 22.22
C HIS A 169 2.91 0.22 21.55
N GLU A 170 2.29 -0.97 21.49
CA GLU A 170 0.95 -1.15 20.92
C GLU A 170 -0.13 -0.38 21.70
N ASN A 171 0.03 -0.16 23.00
CA ASN A 171 -0.90 0.69 23.76
C ASN A 171 -0.80 2.18 23.38
N ILE A 172 0.39 2.68 23.01
CA ILE A 172 0.56 4.04 22.49
C ILE A 172 -0.17 4.18 21.15
N ILE A 173 0.02 3.21 20.26
CA ILE A 173 -0.68 3.15 18.96
C ILE A 173 -2.20 3.06 19.18
N ALA A 174 -2.68 2.23 20.12
CA ALA A 174 -4.10 2.12 20.46
C ALA A 174 -4.71 3.46 20.85
N ASN A 175 -4.00 4.23 21.68
CA ASN A 175 -4.45 5.54 22.14
C ASN A 175 -4.50 6.53 20.98
N LEU A 176 -3.49 6.53 20.11
CA LEU A 176 -3.44 7.37 18.92
C LEU A 176 -4.62 7.09 17.97
N LEU A 177 -4.87 5.81 17.64
CA LEU A 177 -5.98 5.40 16.79
C LEU A 177 -7.34 5.77 17.40
N THR A 178 -7.48 5.62 18.72
CA THR A 178 -8.71 6.00 19.44
C THR A 178 -8.94 7.52 19.40
N GLN A 179 -7.87 8.32 19.58
CA GLN A 179 -7.94 9.79 19.48
C GLN A 179 -8.29 10.27 18.08
N TYR A 180 -7.82 9.56 17.04
CA TYR A 180 -8.14 9.89 15.65
C TYR A 180 -9.61 9.60 15.28
N GLY A 181 -10.22 8.57 15.88
CA GLY A 181 -11.65 8.26 15.71
C GLY A 181 -11.99 6.80 15.48
N TYR A 182 -11.04 5.87 15.64
CA TYR A 182 -11.35 4.44 15.59
C TYR A 182 -12.29 4.05 16.73
N THR A 183 -13.43 3.41 16.39
CA THR A 183 -14.50 3.14 17.37
C THR A 183 -14.25 1.90 18.23
N LYS A 184 -13.41 0.98 17.75
CA LYS A 184 -13.09 -0.28 18.44
C LYS A 184 -11.64 -0.65 18.18
N ILE A 185 -10.91 -0.99 19.24
CA ILE A 185 -9.54 -1.53 19.15
C ILE A 185 -9.56 -2.91 19.80
N ILE A 186 -9.26 -3.94 19.01
CA ILE A 186 -9.11 -5.32 19.49
C ILE A 186 -7.65 -5.50 19.88
N LYS A 187 -7.39 -5.82 21.15
CA LYS A 187 -6.04 -6.05 21.68
C LYS A 187 -5.83 -7.54 21.89
N CYS A 188 -4.88 -8.12 21.15
CA CYS A 188 -4.49 -9.52 21.24
C CYS A 188 -3.05 -9.59 21.74
N TYR A 189 -2.86 -9.52 23.06
CA TYR A 189 -1.55 -9.48 23.68
C TYR A 189 -1.22 -10.81 24.35
N ASP A 190 0.01 -11.28 24.21
CA ASP A 190 0.48 -12.43 24.97
C ASP A 190 0.57 -12.11 26.48
N PRO A 191 0.45 -13.14 27.34
CA PRO A 191 0.34 -14.57 27.03
C PRO A 191 -1.08 -15.04 26.67
N GLY A 192 -1.18 -16.07 25.82
CA GLY A 192 -2.41 -16.84 25.61
C GLY A 192 -3.19 -16.48 24.35
N VAL A 193 -2.58 -15.75 23.42
CA VAL A 193 -3.19 -15.49 22.12
C VAL A 193 -3.17 -16.78 21.31
N THR A 194 -4.30 -17.12 20.68
CA THR A 194 -4.45 -18.31 19.85
C THR A 194 -4.80 -17.95 18.42
N PRO A 195 -4.64 -18.86 17.44
CA PRO A 195 -5.03 -18.58 16.05
C PRO A 195 -6.52 -18.22 15.94
N LYS A 196 -7.35 -18.78 16.83
CA LYS A 196 -8.78 -18.48 16.89
C LYS A 196 -9.06 -17.00 17.18
N ASN A 197 -8.28 -16.35 18.05
CA ASN A 197 -8.47 -14.94 18.36
C ASN A 197 -8.25 -14.07 17.11
N ILE A 198 -7.23 -14.41 16.31
CA ILE A 198 -6.92 -13.70 15.06
C ILE A 198 -8.00 -13.96 14.01
N ILE A 199 -8.41 -15.22 13.82
CA ILE A 199 -9.48 -15.58 12.87
C ILE A 199 -10.78 -14.85 13.24
N ASP A 200 -11.16 -14.84 14.53
CA ASP A 200 -12.36 -14.15 14.99
C ASP A 200 -12.26 -12.62 14.79
N ALA A 201 -11.07 -12.03 14.97
CA ALA A 201 -10.84 -10.60 14.73
C ALA A 201 -10.97 -10.24 13.24
N PHE A 202 -10.34 -11.00 12.34
CA PHE A 202 -10.46 -10.81 10.89
C PHE A 202 -11.91 -11.01 10.43
N ASN A 203 -12.56 -12.08 10.86
CA ASN A 203 -13.94 -12.39 10.48
C ASN A 203 -14.96 -11.41 11.09
N GLY A 204 -14.61 -10.77 12.21
CA GLY A 204 -15.39 -9.71 12.85
C GLY A 204 -15.32 -8.35 12.13
N GLY A 205 -14.47 -8.21 11.12
CA GLY A 205 -14.30 -6.99 10.33
C GLY A 205 -13.35 -5.99 11.00
N ILE A 206 -12.15 -5.88 10.43
CA ILE A 206 -11.08 -4.95 10.82
C ILE A 206 -10.54 -4.22 9.58
N SER A 207 -10.09 -2.97 9.74
CA SER A 207 -9.53 -2.15 8.66
C SER A 207 -8.01 -1.93 8.76
N LEU A 208 -7.44 -2.11 9.96
CA LEU A 208 -6.02 -1.95 10.25
C LEU A 208 -5.57 -3.06 11.19
N VAL A 209 -4.41 -3.65 10.90
CA VAL A 209 -3.68 -4.51 11.84
C VAL A 209 -2.30 -3.91 12.09
N ASN A 210 -1.95 -3.69 13.36
CA ASN A 210 -0.56 -3.58 13.76
C ASN A 210 -0.14 -4.88 14.44
N TYR A 211 0.99 -5.41 14.01
CA TYR A 211 1.62 -6.55 14.64
C TYR A 211 3.01 -6.14 15.10
N THR A 212 3.27 -6.27 16.41
CA THR A 212 4.56 -5.99 17.04
C THR A 212 4.89 -7.11 18.00
N ALA A 213 5.59 -8.14 17.51
CA ALA A 213 5.82 -9.30 18.37
C ALA A 213 7.20 -9.92 18.30
N GLY A 214 8.19 -9.26 17.69
CA GLY A 214 9.60 -9.66 17.63
C GLY A 214 9.87 -10.93 16.79
N HIS A 215 9.01 -11.94 16.90
CA HIS A 215 9.11 -13.25 16.29
C HIS A 215 8.09 -13.38 15.15
N GLY A 216 8.64 -13.73 14.00
CA GLY A 216 7.92 -14.19 12.82
C GLY A 216 8.70 -15.34 12.20
N SER A 217 8.00 -16.23 11.52
CA SER A 217 8.59 -17.23 10.62
C SER A 217 8.10 -16.95 9.21
N ASP A 218 8.69 -17.59 8.21
CA ASP A 218 8.31 -17.38 6.80
C ASP A 218 6.80 -17.58 6.55
N THR A 219 6.11 -18.33 7.42
CA THR A 219 4.70 -18.72 7.24
C THR A 219 3.77 -18.39 8.42
N ALA A 220 4.25 -17.77 9.50
CA ALA A 220 3.44 -17.53 10.69
C ALA A 220 3.96 -16.43 11.59
N TRP A 221 3.04 -15.84 12.35
CA TRP A 221 3.31 -14.99 13.49
C TRP A 221 3.63 -15.81 14.74
N GLY A 222 4.68 -15.42 15.46
CA GLY A 222 5.08 -16.07 16.71
C GLY A 222 4.00 -15.94 17.78
N THR A 223 3.59 -14.70 18.06
CA THR A 223 2.42 -14.42 18.90
C THR A 223 1.16 -14.79 18.14
N SER A 224 0.26 -15.54 18.79
CA SER A 224 -0.93 -16.20 18.25
C SER A 224 -0.73 -17.54 17.53
N HIS A 225 0.46 -17.84 17.01
CA HIS A 225 0.69 -18.99 16.12
C HIS A 225 -0.21 -19.02 14.87
N PHE A 226 -0.78 -17.87 14.49
CA PHE A 226 -1.54 -17.73 13.24
C PHE A 226 -0.57 -17.75 12.05
N GLY A 227 -0.95 -18.42 10.97
CA GLY A 227 -0.06 -18.64 9.83
C GLY A 227 -0.82 -19.06 8.58
N THR A 228 -0.09 -19.39 7.51
CA THR A 228 -0.64 -19.69 6.18
C THR A 228 -1.71 -20.79 6.19
N THR A 229 -1.57 -21.80 7.05
CA THR A 229 -2.55 -22.89 7.22
C THR A 229 -3.90 -22.42 7.79
N HIS A 230 -3.92 -21.29 8.48
CA HIS A 230 -5.12 -20.68 9.07
C HIS A 230 -5.80 -19.68 8.13
N VAL A 231 -5.09 -19.15 7.13
CA VAL A 231 -5.60 -18.14 6.18
C VAL A 231 -6.84 -18.65 5.43
N LYS A 232 -6.92 -19.94 5.13
CA LYS A 232 -8.10 -20.58 4.52
C LYS A 232 -9.38 -20.52 5.38
N GLN A 233 -9.26 -20.23 6.67
CA GLN A 233 -10.38 -20.11 7.60
C GLN A 233 -10.96 -18.69 7.63
N LEU A 234 -10.31 -17.73 6.98
CA LEU A 234 -10.78 -16.36 6.90
C LEU A 234 -12.03 -16.26 6.02
N THR A 235 -13.01 -15.51 6.49
CA THR A 235 -14.31 -15.27 5.83
C THR A 235 -14.61 -13.79 5.74
N ASN A 236 -13.59 -12.94 5.82
CA ASN A 236 -13.68 -11.48 5.75
C ASN A 236 -13.82 -10.99 4.30
N SER A 237 -14.79 -11.53 3.57
CA SER A 237 -14.98 -11.26 2.14
C SER A 237 -15.14 -9.75 1.89
N ASN A 238 -14.19 -9.16 1.17
CA ASN A 238 -14.11 -7.72 0.87
C ASN A 238 -14.05 -6.79 2.11
N GLN A 239 -13.80 -7.32 3.30
CA GLN A 239 -13.52 -6.55 4.53
C GLN A 239 -12.06 -6.74 4.90
N LEU A 240 -11.20 -6.10 4.12
CA LEU A 240 -9.78 -6.39 4.09
C LEU A 240 -9.00 -5.29 4.82
N PRO A 241 -8.29 -5.61 5.92
CA PRO A 241 -7.39 -4.66 6.54
C PRO A 241 -6.10 -4.52 5.72
N PHE A 242 -5.41 -3.39 5.92
CA PHE A 242 -3.98 -3.33 5.64
C PHE A 242 -3.18 -3.57 6.93
N ILE A 243 -1.95 -4.05 6.79
CA ILE A 243 -1.12 -4.50 7.92
C ILE A 243 0.22 -3.79 7.94
N PHE A 244 0.60 -3.27 9.12
CA PHE A 244 1.97 -2.89 9.45
C PHE A 244 2.59 -3.99 10.30
N ASP A 245 3.44 -4.80 9.68
CA ASP A 245 3.97 -6.04 10.26
C ASP A 245 5.42 -5.88 10.69
N VAL A 246 5.64 -5.82 12.01
CA VAL A 246 6.96 -5.82 12.65
C VAL A 246 7.29 -7.25 13.10
N ALA A 247 7.90 -8.01 12.18
CA ALA A 247 8.23 -9.40 12.34
C ALA A 247 9.41 -9.83 11.43
N CYS A 248 10.13 -10.87 11.85
CA CYS A 248 11.15 -11.51 11.03
C CYS A 248 10.52 -12.29 9.86
N VAL A 249 11.09 -12.16 8.65
CA VAL A 249 10.91 -13.00 7.45
C VAL A 249 9.46 -13.25 6.95
N ASN A 250 8.45 -12.59 7.51
CA ASN A 250 7.05 -12.74 7.09
C ASN A 250 6.80 -12.34 5.63
N GLY A 251 7.70 -11.55 5.05
CA GLY A 251 7.72 -11.15 3.66
C GLY A 251 8.82 -11.84 2.83
N ASP A 252 9.42 -12.96 3.26
CA ASP A 252 10.41 -13.67 2.42
C ASP A 252 9.76 -14.41 1.25
N PHE A 253 9.37 -13.67 0.22
CA PHE A 253 8.77 -14.21 -1.02
C PHE A 253 9.76 -15.01 -1.89
N LEU A 254 11.02 -15.15 -1.47
CA LEU A 254 11.98 -16.05 -2.13
C LEU A 254 11.95 -17.45 -1.51
N PHE A 255 11.12 -17.67 -0.49
CA PHE A 255 11.02 -18.94 0.20
C PHE A 255 10.44 -20.04 -0.69
N SER A 256 10.66 -21.29 -0.30
CA SER A 256 10.22 -22.47 -1.08
C SER A 256 8.71 -22.67 -1.15
N MET A 257 7.95 -21.98 -0.28
CA MET A 257 6.49 -21.96 -0.23
C MET A 257 6.03 -20.51 -0.12
N PRO A 258 4.77 -20.18 -0.45
CA PRO A 258 4.24 -18.84 -0.27
C PRO A 258 4.43 -18.35 1.16
N CYS A 259 5.04 -17.18 1.31
CA CYS A 259 5.29 -16.61 2.63
C CYS A 259 3.99 -16.08 3.27
N PHE A 260 4.07 -15.63 4.52
CA PHE A 260 2.92 -15.14 5.27
C PHE A 260 2.20 -13.99 4.54
N ALA A 261 2.97 -13.00 4.05
CA ALA A 261 2.42 -11.88 3.29
C ALA A 261 1.74 -12.32 1.99
N GLU A 262 2.35 -13.24 1.24
CA GLU A 262 1.78 -13.76 -0.01
C GLU A 262 0.51 -14.55 0.23
N ALA A 263 0.47 -15.41 1.24
CA ALA A 263 -0.72 -16.18 1.57
C ALA A 263 -1.92 -15.27 1.88
N LEU A 264 -1.71 -14.18 2.64
CA LEU A 264 -2.75 -13.19 2.94
C LEU A 264 -3.21 -12.42 1.69
N MET A 265 -2.28 -12.07 0.82
CA MET A 265 -2.55 -11.32 -0.42
C MET A 265 -3.16 -12.18 -1.53
N ARG A 266 -2.98 -13.51 -1.49
CA ARG A 266 -3.54 -14.47 -2.45
C ARG A 266 -4.83 -15.14 -1.94
N ALA A 267 -5.20 -14.93 -0.68
CA ALA A 267 -6.34 -15.61 -0.06
C ALA A 267 -7.68 -15.30 -0.75
N GLN A 268 -8.44 -16.35 -1.06
CA GLN A 268 -9.80 -16.24 -1.57
C GLN A 268 -10.73 -17.26 -0.91
N LYS A 269 -12.01 -16.92 -0.84
CA LYS A 269 -13.08 -17.83 -0.47
C LYS A 269 -14.31 -17.61 -1.35
N ASP A 270 -14.80 -18.67 -1.97
CA ASP A 270 -15.97 -18.64 -2.87
C ASP A 270 -15.87 -17.57 -3.98
N GLY A 271 -14.67 -17.43 -4.56
CA GLY A 271 -14.37 -16.43 -5.60
C GLY A 271 -14.30 -14.98 -5.10
N LYS A 272 -14.39 -14.73 -3.79
CA LYS A 272 -14.24 -13.40 -3.19
C LYS A 272 -12.89 -13.26 -2.47
N PRO A 273 -12.24 -12.10 -2.56
CA PRO A 273 -11.02 -11.83 -1.81
C PRO A 273 -11.24 -11.90 -0.30
N THR A 274 -10.32 -12.56 0.40
CA THR A 274 -10.19 -12.62 1.87
C THR A 274 -8.75 -12.26 2.26
N GLY A 275 -8.46 -12.16 3.56
CA GLY A 275 -7.11 -11.78 4.02
C GLY A 275 -6.96 -10.25 4.05
N THR A 276 -5.99 -9.71 3.33
CA THR A 276 -5.56 -8.29 3.45
C THR A 276 -5.65 -7.53 2.14
N VAL A 277 -5.77 -6.20 2.19
CA VAL A 277 -5.70 -5.36 0.98
C VAL A 277 -4.25 -4.97 0.64
N ALA A 278 -3.41 -4.82 1.66
CA ALA A 278 -1.98 -4.59 1.55
C ALA A 278 -1.29 -5.01 2.85
N ILE A 279 -0.02 -5.37 2.78
CA ILE A 279 0.81 -5.65 3.95
C ILE A 279 2.24 -5.18 3.65
N ILE A 280 2.89 -4.57 4.63
CA ILE A 280 4.32 -4.32 4.58
C ILE A 280 5.02 -5.29 5.54
N ALA A 281 5.85 -6.19 5.00
CA ALA A 281 6.48 -7.28 5.76
C ALA A 281 7.95 -7.47 5.35
N SER A 282 8.80 -7.87 6.29
CA SER A 282 10.26 -7.97 6.04
C SER A 282 10.66 -9.28 5.35
N THR A 283 11.57 -9.19 4.40
CA THR A 283 12.19 -10.34 3.71
C THR A 283 13.31 -11.01 4.52
N ILE A 284 13.77 -10.38 5.61
CA ILE A 284 14.87 -10.86 6.45
C ILE A 284 14.49 -10.80 7.93
N ASN A 285 15.41 -11.20 8.80
CA ASN A 285 15.28 -10.97 10.24
C ASN A 285 15.37 -9.47 10.54
N GLN A 286 14.37 -8.96 11.25
CA GLN A 286 14.33 -7.57 11.66
C GLN A 286 15.08 -7.36 12.98
N SER A 287 15.62 -6.15 13.18
CA SER A 287 16.10 -5.72 14.50
C SER A 287 14.91 -5.40 15.41
N TRP A 288 15.10 -5.44 16.73
CA TRP A 288 14.00 -5.26 17.67
C TRP A 288 13.47 -3.83 17.68
N ALA A 289 14.36 -2.83 17.77
CA ALA A 289 13.96 -1.45 18.07
C ALA A 289 13.67 -0.60 16.82
N SER A 290 14.43 -0.77 15.73
CA SER A 290 14.32 0.09 14.55
C SER A 290 12.93 0.05 13.89
N PRO A 291 12.33 -1.13 13.63
CA PRO A 291 11.01 -1.21 13.02
C PRO A 291 9.89 -0.64 13.91
N MET A 292 10.04 -0.67 15.24
CA MET A 292 9.06 -0.07 16.16
C MET A 292 8.93 1.43 15.89
N ARG A 293 10.05 2.15 15.73
CA ARG A 293 10.02 3.57 15.37
C ARG A 293 9.35 3.81 14.02
N GLY A 294 9.62 2.95 13.05
CA GLY A 294 8.98 3.02 11.73
C GLY A 294 7.47 2.87 11.83
N GLN A 295 7.00 1.86 12.57
CA GLN A 295 5.58 1.59 12.75
C GLN A 295 4.85 2.70 13.54
N ASP A 296 5.49 3.29 14.56
CA ASP A 296 4.96 4.47 15.26
C ASP A 296 4.70 5.60 14.26
N GLU A 297 5.70 5.95 13.46
CA GLU A 297 5.60 7.04 12.50
C GLU A 297 4.56 6.73 11.41
N MET A 298 4.45 5.48 10.94
CA MET A 298 3.39 5.06 10.01
C MET A 298 1.99 5.35 10.59
N ASN A 299 1.76 5.02 11.86
CA ASN A 299 0.48 5.28 12.52
C ASN A 299 0.27 6.79 12.80
N GLU A 300 1.33 7.55 13.10
CA GLU A 300 1.26 9.01 13.25
C GLU A 300 0.89 9.73 11.96
N ILE A 301 1.48 9.34 10.84
CA ILE A 301 1.15 9.85 9.50
C ILE A 301 -0.29 9.45 9.13
N LEU A 302 -0.68 8.19 9.38
CA LEU A 302 -2.03 7.70 9.12
C LEU A 302 -3.10 8.47 9.90
N CYS A 303 -2.78 8.89 11.13
CA CYS A 303 -3.66 9.70 11.99
C CYS A 303 -3.50 11.21 11.77
N GLU A 304 -2.82 11.64 10.70
CA GLU A 304 -2.66 13.04 10.31
C GLU A 304 -2.06 13.93 11.42
N LYS A 305 -1.22 13.35 12.29
CA LYS A 305 -0.59 14.06 13.41
C LYS A 305 0.40 15.13 12.94
N HIS A 306 0.90 15.01 11.71
CA HIS A 306 1.85 15.91 11.06
C HIS A 306 1.13 16.68 9.93
N PRO A 307 0.63 17.91 10.18
CA PRO A 307 -0.19 18.64 9.19
C PRO A 307 0.51 18.92 7.86
N ASN A 308 1.85 19.01 7.88
CA ASN A 308 2.66 19.27 6.69
C ASN A 308 3.17 17.97 6.01
N ASN A 309 2.80 16.79 6.51
CA ASN A 309 3.17 15.50 5.93
C ASN A 309 1.94 14.58 5.91
N ILE A 310 0.99 14.96 5.06
CA ILE A 310 -0.19 14.14 4.79
C ILE A 310 0.15 13.16 3.67
N LYS A 311 -0.16 11.88 3.90
CA LYS A 311 0.00 10.80 2.92
C LYS A 311 -1.29 10.01 2.85
N ARG A 312 -1.77 9.77 1.63
CA ARG A 312 -3.05 9.11 1.34
C ARG A 312 -2.87 7.69 0.81
N THR A 313 -1.68 7.37 0.31
CA THR A 313 -1.37 6.06 -0.25
C THR A 313 -0.68 5.16 0.77
N PHE A 314 -0.85 3.84 0.63
CA PHE A 314 -0.17 2.87 1.47
C PHE A 314 1.35 3.02 1.37
N GLY A 315 1.89 3.15 0.15
CA GLY A 315 3.32 3.36 -0.08
C GLY A 315 3.84 4.66 0.55
N GLY A 316 3.09 5.75 0.43
CA GLY A 316 3.41 7.04 1.04
C GLY A 316 3.47 6.98 2.56
N VAL A 317 2.46 6.37 3.20
CA VAL A 317 2.40 6.20 4.66
C VAL A 317 3.56 5.34 5.15
N THR A 318 3.79 4.18 4.52
CA THR A 318 4.83 3.26 4.98
C THR A 318 6.23 3.81 4.77
N MET A 319 6.51 4.39 3.60
CA MET A 319 7.86 4.85 3.27
C MET A 319 8.28 6.04 4.13
N ASN A 320 7.41 7.04 4.29
CA ASN A 320 7.69 8.17 5.17
C ASN A 320 7.80 7.74 6.64
N GLY A 321 7.04 6.71 7.06
CA GLY A 321 7.24 6.09 8.37
C GLY A 321 8.64 5.49 8.54
N MET A 322 9.13 4.77 7.53
CA MET A 322 10.48 4.20 7.53
C MET A 322 11.58 5.26 7.48
N PHE A 323 11.33 6.46 6.95
CA PHE A 323 12.31 7.55 6.96
C PHE A 323 12.66 7.99 8.38
N ALA A 324 11.67 8.05 9.29
CA ALA A 324 11.92 8.31 10.70
C ALA A 324 12.77 7.22 11.38
N MET A 325 12.64 5.96 10.91
CA MET A 325 13.48 4.86 11.37
C MET A 325 14.93 5.03 10.89
N VAL A 326 15.16 5.29 9.61
CA VAL A 326 16.50 5.55 9.04
C VAL A 326 17.17 6.72 9.75
N GLU A 327 16.41 7.78 10.02
CA GLU A 327 16.92 8.97 10.65
C GLU A 327 17.44 8.70 12.08
N LYS A 328 16.71 7.89 12.87
CA LYS A 328 17.08 7.55 14.26
C LYS A 328 18.13 6.46 14.36
N TYR A 329 18.02 5.41 13.53
CA TYR A 329 18.82 4.18 13.65
C TYR A 329 19.93 4.04 12.60
N LYS A 330 20.05 4.98 11.66
CA LYS A 330 21.11 5.06 10.64
C LYS A 330 21.21 3.73 9.88
N LYS A 331 22.40 3.12 9.84
CA LYS A 331 22.70 1.88 9.10
C LYS A 331 21.77 0.72 9.38
N ASP A 332 21.31 0.57 10.63
CA ASP A 332 20.35 -0.49 10.95
C ASP A 332 18.97 -0.18 10.36
N GLY A 333 18.54 1.09 10.45
CA GLY A 333 17.32 1.57 9.81
C GLY A 333 17.35 1.45 8.28
N GLU A 334 18.49 1.76 7.64
CA GLU A 334 18.68 1.60 6.18
C GLU A 334 18.45 0.15 5.76
N LYS A 335 19.06 -0.80 6.48
CA LYS A 335 18.89 -2.23 6.24
C LYS A 335 17.44 -2.68 6.39
N MET A 336 16.75 -2.18 7.42
CA MET A 336 15.35 -2.48 7.66
C MET A 336 14.46 -1.90 6.57
N LEU A 337 14.69 -0.66 6.13
CA LEU A 337 13.94 -0.02 5.05
C LEU A 337 14.06 -0.82 3.75
N ASP A 338 15.28 -1.19 3.36
CA ASP A 338 15.51 -1.94 2.12
C ASP A 338 14.72 -3.25 2.07
N THR A 339 14.57 -3.91 3.22
CA THR A 339 14.00 -5.25 3.30
C THR A 339 12.54 -5.28 3.71
N TRP A 340 11.97 -4.15 4.10
CA TRP A 340 10.55 -4.04 4.45
C TRP A 340 9.72 -3.82 3.17
N THR A 341 9.20 -4.92 2.64
CA THR A 341 8.62 -4.97 1.29
C THR A 341 7.11 -4.75 1.34
N VAL A 342 6.60 -3.90 0.45
CA VAL A 342 5.17 -3.68 0.27
C VAL A 342 4.59 -4.75 -0.65
N PHE A 343 3.70 -5.57 -0.09
CA PHE A 343 2.87 -6.51 -0.83
C PHE A 343 1.49 -5.90 -1.02
N GLY A 344 1.10 -5.74 -2.28
CA GLY A 344 -0.08 -4.99 -2.66
C GLY A 344 0.26 -3.80 -3.53
N ASP A 345 -0.74 -2.94 -3.71
CA ASP A 345 -0.64 -1.75 -4.53
C ASP A 345 -0.02 -0.58 -3.74
N PRO A 346 1.14 -0.04 -4.16
CA PRO A 346 1.77 1.07 -3.45
C PRO A 346 0.95 2.37 -3.56
N SER A 347 0.10 2.49 -4.58
CA SER A 347 -0.78 3.64 -4.81
C SER A 347 -2.17 3.50 -4.15
N LEU A 348 -2.36 2.45 -3.34
CA LEU A 348 -3.63 2.17 -2.67
C LEU A 348 -4.02 3.32 -1.76
N LEU A 349 -5.16 3.96 -2.04
CA LEU A 349 -5.72 4.99 -1.16
C LEU A 349 -6.25 4.35 0.14
N VAL A 350 -5.56 4.55 1.25
CA VAL A 350 -5.91 3.92 2.52
C VAL A 350 -7.21 4.50 3.08
N ARG A 351 -8.03 3.65 3.69
CA ARG A 351 -9.26 4.08 4.37
C ARG A 351 -9.15 3.75 5.85
N THR A 352 -9.27 4.77 6.68
CA THR A 352 -9.19 4.67 8.14
C THR A 352 -10.58 4.58 8.79
N LEU A 353 -11.45 5.55 8.47
CA LEU A 353 -12.79 5.70 9.02
C LEU A 353 -13.88 5.46 7.98
N VAL A 354 -15.10 5.20 8.45
CA VAL A 354 -16.27 4.97 7.59
C VAL A 354 -16.49 6.15 6.65
N PRO A 355 -16.58 5.94 5.32
CA PRO A 355 -16.68 7.05 4.38
C PRO A 355 -18.00 7.80 4.53
N THR A 356 -17.93 9.12 4.38
CA THR A 356 -19.08 9.98 4.15
C THR A 356 -19.37 10.09 2.65
N LYS A 357 -20.56 10.57 2.29
CA LYS A 357 -20.90 10.82 0.89
C LYS A 357 -20.47 12.23 0.53
N MET A 358 -19.85 12.40 -0.64
CA MET A 358 -19.59 13.70 -1.24
C MET A 358 -20.82 14.17 -2.05
N GLN A 359 -21.09 15.47 -2.03
CA GLN A 359 -22.05 16.12 -2.91
C GLN A 359 -21.32 16.63 -4.15
N VAL A 360 -21.50 15.94 -5.27
CA VAL A 360 -20.86 16.28 -6.55
C VAL A 360 -21.91 16.81 -7.50
N THR A 361 -21.68 18.00 -8.06
CA THR A 361 -22.50 18.59 -9.11
C THR A 361 -21.64 18.82 -10.34
N ALA A 362 -22.04 18.24 -11.47
CA ALA A 362 -21.36 18.37 -12.74
C ALA A 362 -22.36 18.62 -13.88
N PRO A 363 -21.93 19.23 -15.00
CA PRO A 363 -22.76 19.35 -16.19
C PRO A 363 -23.21 17.97 -16.69
N ALA A 364 -24.49 17.84 -17.05
CA ALA A 364 -25.03 16.59 -17.60
C ALA A 364 -24.49 16.28 -19.02
N GLN A 365 -24.02 17.32 -19.72
CA GLN A 365 -23.48 17.25 -21.07
C GLN A 365 -22.29 18.20 -21.17
N ILE A 366 -21.32 17.83 -22.00
CA ILE A 366 -20.18 18.67 -22.38
C ILE A 366 -20.05 18.65 -23.90
N ASN A 367 -19.56 19.73 -24.50
CA ASN A 367 -19.28 19.76 -25.93
C ASN A 367 -17.88 19.20 -26.21
N LEU A 368 -17.69 18.61 -27.39
CA LEU A 368 -16.37 18.13 -27.83
C LEU A 368 -15.34 19.26 -27.98
N THR A 369 -15.80 20.51 -28.10
CA THR A 369 -14.94 21.71 -28.19
C THR A 369 -14.59 22.32 -26.84
N ASP A 370 -15.14 21.80 -25.73
CA ASP A 370 -14.89 22.37 -24.40
C ASP A 370 -13.44 22.12 -23.99
N ALA A 371 -12.71 23.19 -23.69
CA ALA A 371 -11.32 23.11 -23.24
C ALA A 371 -11.22 22.68 -21.76
N SER A 372 -12.26 22.93 -20.97
CA SER A 372 -12.32 22.55 -19.57
C SER A 372 -13.75 22.30 -19.08
N VAL A 373 -13.86 21.53 -17.99
CA VAL A 373 -15.13 21.22 -17.32
C VAL A 373 -15.00 21.56 -15.84
N ASN A 374 -15.96 22.33 -15.34
CA ASN A 374 -16.03 22.66 -13.92
C ASN A 374 -16.92 21.66 -13.19
N VAL A 375 -16.38 21.06 -12.14
CA VAL A 375 -17.11 20.12 -11.26
C VAL A 375 -17.13 20.72 -9.86
N SER A 376 -18.31 20.92 -9.30
CA SER A 376 -18.46 21.39 -7.91
C SER A 376 -18.54 20.20 -6.96
N CYS A 377 -17.83 20.28 -5.84
CA CYS A 377 -17.79 19.26 -4.80
C CYS A 377 -17.72 19.92 -3.42
N ASP A 378 -18.43 19.38 -2.43
CA ASP A 378 -18.42 19.87 -1.05
C ASP A 378 -17.15 19.46 -0.25
N TYR A 379 -16.27 18.66 -0.85
CA TYR A 379 -15.05 18.17 -0.23
C TYR A 379 -13.80 18.67 -0.98
N ASN A 380 -13.12 19.64 -0.37
CA ASN A 380 -11.84 20.15 -0.85
C ASN A 380 -10.75 19.07 -0.74
N GLY A 381 -9.90 18.95 -1.76
CA GLY A 381 -8.90 17.90 -1.87
C GLY A 381 -9.37 16.64 -2.62
N ALA A 382 -10.66 16.54 -2.96
CA ALA A 382 -11.14 15.47 -3.84
C ALA A 382 -10.47 15.55 -5.22
N ILE A 383 -10.23 14.42 -5.87
CA ILE A 383 -9.71 14.33 -7.22
C ILE A 383 -10.87 14.02 -8.17
N ALA A 384 -11.14 14.91 -9.10
CA ALA A 384 -12.14 14.75 -10.14
C ALA A 384 -11.48 14.45 -11.49
N THR A 385 -11.87 13.36 -12.13
CA THR A 385 -11.23 12.85 -13.36
C THR A 385 -12.28 12.51 -14.40
N ILE A 386 -12.01 12.91 -15.65
CA ILE A 386 -12.81 12.54 -16.82
C ILE A 386 -12.03 11.53 -17.66
N SER A 387 -12.65 10.39 -17.93
CA SER A 387 -12.06 9.29 -18.70
C SER A 387 -13.10 8.58 -19.58
N ALA A 388 -12.64 7.88 -20.62
CA ALA A 388 -13.44 6.92 -21.37
C ALA A 388 -12.56 5.78 -21.89
N ASN A 389 -13.10 4.56 -21.92
CA ASN A 389 -12.43 3.37 -22.45
C ASN A 389 -11.01 3.15 -21.87
N GLY A 390 -10.78 3.47 -20.59
CA GLY A 390 -9.48 3.35 -19.91
C GLY A 390 -8.51 4.52 -20.15
N LYS A 391 -8.85 5.47 -21.03
CA LYS A 391 -8.05 6.67 -21.31
C LYS A 391 -8.51 7.85 -20.46
N MET A 392 -7.57 8.50 -19.79
CA MET A 392 -7.79 9.73 -19.05
C MET A 392 -7.69 10.95 -19.99
N PHE A 393 -8.67 11.85 -19.94
CA PHE A 393 -8.68 13.10 -20.73
C PHE A 393 -8.31 14.33 -19.91
N GLY A 394 -8.53 14.28 -18.60
CA GLY A 394 -8.19 15.33 -17.67
C GLY A 394 -8.46 14.93 -16.21
N SER A 395 -7.70 15.51 -15.29
CA SER A 395 -7.88 15.35 -13.84
C SER A 395 -7.58 16.68 -13.15
N ALA A 396 -8.32 17.01 -12.10
CA ALA A 396 -8.10 18.19 -11.28
C ALA A 396 -8.49 17.93 -9.82
N VAL A 397 -7.85 18.66 -8.91
CA VAL A 397 -8.18 18.64 -7.48
C VAL A 397 -9.24 19.70 -7.21
N VAL A 398 -10.18 19.39 -6.32
CA VAL A 398 -11.21 20.34 -5.86
C VAL A 398 -10.56 21.33 -4.90
N GLU A 399 -10.57 22.60 -5.29
CA GLU A 399 -10.12 23.72 -4.47
C GLU A 399 -11.24 24.74 -4.36
N ASN A 400 -11.50 25.24 -3.15
CA ASN A 400 -12.60 26.19 -2.88
C ASN A 400 -13.97 25.71 -3.42
N GLY A 401 -14.21 24.39 -3.34
CA GLY A 401 -15.46 23.75 -3.73
C GLY A 401 -15.63 23.49 -5.23
N THR A 402 -14.62 23.75 -6.06
CA THR A 402 -14.67 23.50 -7.51
C THR A 402 -13.36 22.88 -8.02
N ALA A 403 -13.46 21.91 -8.93
CA ALA A 403 -12.35 21.38 -9.72
C ALA A 403 -12.53 21.79 -11.19
N THR A 404 -11.54 22.47 -11.74
CA THR A 404 -11.49 22.84 -13.17
C THR A 404 -10.66 21.81 -13.92
N ILE A 405 -11.32 20.88 -14.60
CA ILE A 405 -10.68 19.79 -15.33
C ILE A 405 -10.33 20.28 -16.73
N ASN A 406 -9.05 20.45 -17.03
CA ASN A 406 -8.59 20.75 -18.39
C ASN A 406 -8.62 19.48 -19.25
N LEU A 407 -9.29 19.56 -20.40
CA LEU A 407 -9.52 18.43 -21.28
C LEU A 407 -8.49 18.40 -22.41
N THR A 408 -7.94 17.22 -22.69
CA THR A 408 -6.99 17.02 -23.79
C THR A 408 -7.37 15.81 -24.63
N GLY A 409 -7.47 15.99 -25.96
CA GLY A 409 -7.66 14.87 -26.89
C GLY A 409 -9.06 14.27 -26.98
N LEU A 410 -10.10 15.03 -26.64
CA LEU A 410 -11.50 14.70 -26.91
C LEU A 410 -11.81 14.89 -28.39
N THR A 411 -12.17 13.82 -29.10
CA THR A 411 -12.45 13.87 -30.55
C THR A 411 -13.80 13.27 -30.91
N ASN A 412 -14.06 12.01 -30.52
CA ASN A 412 -15.23 11.26 -31.01
C ASN A 412 -16.03 10.52 -29.91
N GLU A 413 -15.79 10.81 -28.62
CA GLU A 413 -16.42 10.02 -27.56
C GLU A 413 -17.90 10.38 -27.35
N SER A 414 -18.76 9.36 -27.36
CA SER A 414 -20.21 9.50 -27.16
C SER A 414 -20.63 9.43 -25.70
N THR A 415 -19.79 8.89 -24.82
CA THR A 415 -20.04 8.79 -23.38
C THR A 415 -18.72 8.93 -22.63
N LEU A 416 -18.75 9.70 -21.55
CA LEU A 416 -17.62 9.95 -20.67
C LEU A 416 -17.97 9.54 -19.25
N THR A 417 -16.97 9.11 -18.50
CA THR A 417 -17.10 8.78 -17.08
C THR A 417 -16.40 9.85 -16.25
N LEU A 418 -17.18 10.56 -15.42
CA LEU A 418 -16.66 11.39 -14.34
C LEU A 418 -16.48 10.52 -13.10
N THR A 419 -15.27 10.48 -12.56
CA THR A 419 -14.96 9.81 -11.28
C THR A 419 -14.44 10.85 -10.30
N VAL A 420 -14.99 10.85 -9.08
CA VAL A 420 -14.54 11.72 -7.98
C VAL A 420 -14.17 10.87 -6.77
N VAL A 421 -12.94 11.00 -6.30
CA VAL A 421 -12.42 10.27 -5.12
C VAL A 421 -11.93 11.26 -4.06
N GLY A 422 -12.09 10.91 -2.77
CA GLY A 422 -11.77 11.77 -1.64
C GLY A 422 -11.74 11.02 -0.32
#